data_AF-A0A419DCN3-F1
#
_entry.id   AF-A0A419DCN3-F1
#
_cell.length_a   1.000
_cell.length_b   1.000
_cell.length_c   1.000
_cell.angle_alpha   90.00
_cell.angle_beta   90.00
_cell.angle_gamma   90.00
#
_symmetry.space_group_name_H-M   'P 1'
#
loop_
_entity.id
_entity.type
_entity.pdbx_description
1 polymer ?
#
loop_
_entity_poly.entity_id
_entity_poly.type
_entity_poly.pdbx_seq_one_letter_code
_entity_poly.pdbx_strand_id
1 'polypeptide(L)'
;MNEEERLAQAVSRTQVLRHPKQTLATFGVTNISYYLLTRPVYAQENEPETVVRMGRVIANRPRIVTPYYLSRLDGFSADAKRYFQKLIETQGADAPGIYYTYRNEPQSTDIISNGLEDVLSKLNAEIDARNDPLAAIIQGEDTLWDVSLMKFIFDLTSASLGGNLADFHSRGLLGIKEGVPVDARLNIEDMFRRLKEGSIKPHELQQELERWGLFEAYQDRFLSAFRR
;
A
#
# COMPACT_ATOMS: atom_id res chain seq x y z
N MET A 1 2.96 -0.91 32.03
CA MET A 1 3.19 -0.49 30.63
C MET A 1 1.83 -0.30 30.00
N ASN A 2 1.52 0.91 29.54
CA ASN A 2 0.26 1.19 28.85
C ASN A 2 0.30 0.65 27.40
N GLU A 3 -0.83 0.68 26.70
CA GLU A 3 -0.92 0.12 25.34
C GLU A 3 -0.04 0.88 24.32
N GLU A 4 0.06 2.20 24.43
CA GLU A 4 0.89 3.03 23.56
C GLU A 4 2.39 2.71 23.71
N GLU A 5 2.87 2.55 24.94
CA GLU A 5 4.24 2.15 25.25
C GLU A 5 4.56 0.77 24.68
N ARG A 6 3.61 -0.18 24.73
CA ARG A 6 3.77 -1.52 24.13
C ARG A 6 3.91 -1.43 22.61
N LEU A 7 3.07 -0.62 21.96
CA LEU A 7 3.14 -0.42 20.50
C LEU A 7 4.47 0.22 20.09
N ALA A 8 4.88 1.29 20.78
CA ALA A 8 6.15 1.96 20.52
C ALA A 8 7.35 0.99 20.72
N GLN A 9 7.30 0.16 21.76
CA GLN A 9 8.31 -0.85 21.99
C GLN A 9 8.37 -1.89 20.86
N ALA A 10 7.22 -2.43 20.43
CA ALA A 10 7.17 -3.38 19.30
C ALA A 10 7.76 -2.78 18.01
N VAL A 11 7.42 -1.52 17.71
CA VAL A 11 7.99 -0.78 16.55
C VAL A 11 9.50 -0.64 16.67
N SER A 12 10.02 -0.30 17.86
CA SER A 12 11.47 -0.15 18.10
C SER A 12 12.23 -1.47 18.04
N ARG A 13 11.60 -2.58 18.43
CA ARG A 13 12.16 -3.93 18.37
C ARG A 13 12.02 -4.58 16.99
N THR A 14 11.23 -3.99 16.10
CA THR A 14 11.09 -4.49 14.72
C THR A 14 12.34 -4.16 13.92
N GLN A 15 12.99 -5.19 13.38
CA GLN A 15 14.17 -5.05 12.54
C GLN A 15 13.96 -5.74 11.19
N VAL A 16 14.32 -5.06 10.10
CA VAL A 16 14.37 -5.68 8.77
C VAL A 16 15.74 -6.33 8.63
N LEU A 17 15.78 -7.66 8.67
CA LEU A 17 17.01 -8.44 8.57
C LEU A 17 17.48 -8.59 7.12
N ARG A 18 16.54 -8.59 6.18
CA ARG A 18 16.79 -8.58 4.74
C ARG A 18 15.82 -7.63 4.07
N HIS A 19 16.34 -6.57 3.45
CA HIS A 19 15.53 -5.63 2.68
C HIS A 19 15.25 -6.16 1.27
N PRO A 20 14.08 -5.82 0.68
CA PRO A 20 13.88 -5.94 -0.76
C PRO A 20 14.97 -5.23 -1.54
N LYS A 21 15.39 -5.81 -2.67
CA LYS A 21 16.36 -5.19 -3.60
C LYS A 21 15.73 -4.09 -4.45
N GLN A 22 14.40 -4.01 -4.48
CA GLN A 22 13.63 -3.05 -5.26
C GLN A 22 12.66 -2.27 -4.36
N THR A 23 12.41 -1.02 -4.72
CA THR A 23 11.39 -0.16 -4.10
C THR A 23 10.00 -0.45 -4.68
N LEU A 24 8.97 0.20 -4.13
CA LEU A 24 7.62 0.14 -4.70
C LEU A 24 7.62 0.70 -6.13
N ALA A 25 6.92 0.01 -7.03
CA ALA A 25 6.78 0.45 -8.41
C ALA A 25 5.84 1.66 -8.53
N THR A 26 6.25 2.68 -9.29
CA THR A 26 5.41 3.86 -9.58
C THR A 26 4.20 3.55 -10.47
N PHE A 27 4.38 2.67 -11.47
CA PHE A 27 3.38 2.44 -12.53
C PHE A 27 2.84 1.00 -12.56
N GLY A 28 2.99 0.26 -11.47
CA GLY A 28 2.61 -1.14 -11.40
C GLY A 28 2.28 -1.59 -9.99
N VAL A 29 1.83 -2.84 -9.88
CA VAL A 29 1.63 -3.51 -8.59
C VAL A 29 2.97 -4.06 -8.11
N THR A 30 3.26 -3.93 -6.83
CA THR A 30 4.43 -4.53 -6.18
C THR A 30 3.97 -5.64 -5.25
N ASN A 31 4.43 -6.86 -5.48
CA ASN A 31 4.14 -8.01 -4.63
C ASN A 31 5.36 -8.33 -3.77
N ILE A 32 5.24 -8.10 -2.47
CA ILE A 32 6.34 -8.24 -1.51
C ILE A 32 6.12 -9.52 -0.74
N SER A 33 6.99 -10.51 -0.92
CA SER A 33 7.01 -11.72 -0.09
C SER A 33 7.63 -11.37 1.27
N TYR A 34 6.93 -11.59 2.37
CA TYR A 34 7.50 -11.37 3.71
C TYR A 34 7.67 -12.67 4.48
N TYR A 35 8.76 -12.74 5.23
CA TYR A 35 9.06 -13.77 6.21
C TYR A 35 9.26 -13.09 7.55
N LEU A 36 8.31 -13.24 8.46
CA LEU A 36 8.34 -12.60 9.76
C LEU A 36 8.75 -13.62 10.82
N LEU A 37 9.90 -13.36 11.45
CA LEU A 37 10.53 -14.19 12.46
C LEU A 37 10.27 -13.62 13.85
N THR A 38 9.71 -14.43 14.73
CA THR A 38 9.54 -14.10 16.15
C THR A 38 9.99 -15.27 17.02
N ARG A 39 10.22 -14.99 18.30
CA ARG A 39 10.31 -16.05 19.31
C ARG A 39 8.91 -16.30 19.88
N PRO A 40 8.47 -17.56 20.05
CA PRO A 40 7.19 -17.84 20.68
C PRO A 40 7.13 -17.23 22.09
N VAL A 41 5.96 -16.76 22.51
CA VAL A 41 5.79 -16.15 23.85
C VAL A 41 6.14 -17.10 24.98
N TYR A 42 5.98 -18.41 24.77
CA TYR A 42 6.26 -19.47 25.75
C TYR A 42 7.69 -20.01 25.67
N ALA A 43 8.50 -19.55 24.70
CA ALA A 43 9.82 -20.12 24.46
C ALA A 43 10.74 -19.92 25.68
N GLN A 44 11.39 -21.00 26.09
CA GLN A 44 12.38 -21.00 27.16
C GLN A 44 13.79 -20.94 26.56
N GLU A 45 14.78 -20.48 27.33
CA GLU A 45 16.15 -20.30 26.82
C GLU A 45 16.82 -21.62 26.37
N ASN A 46 16.37 -22.76 26.88
CA ASN A 46 16.99 -24.06 26.64
C ASN A 46 16.52 -24.78 25.37
N GLU A 47 15.41 -24.33 24.76
CA GLU A 47 14.84 -24.93 23.54
C GLU A 47 14.57 -23.82 22.53
N PRO A 48 15.55 -23.48 21.67
CA PRO A 48 15.40 -22.38 20.74
C PRO A 48 14.35 -22.73 19.69
N GLU A 49 13.21 -22.05 19.76
CA GLU A 49 12.14 -22.11 18.76
C GLU A 49 11.99 -20.76 18.06
N THR A 50 11.64 -20.82 16.78
CA THR A 50 11.34 -19.64 15.95
C THR A 50 9.99 -19.83 15.29
N VAL A 51 9.11 -18.85 15.45
CA VAL A 51 7.87 -18.77 14.68
C VAL A 51 8.16 -18.05 13.37
N VAL A 52 7.83 -18.68 12.25
CA VAL A 52 7.98 -18.14 10.91
C VAL A 52 6.59 -17.89 10.35
N ARG A 53 6.23 -16.61 10.16
CA ARG A 53 5.00 -16.21 9.47
C ARG A 53 5.33 -15.79 8.05
N MET A 54 4.70 -16.44 7.10
CA MET A 54 4.88 -16.16 5.68
C MET A 54 3.61 -15.55 5.09
N GLY A 55 3.79 -14.62 4.16
CA GLY A 55 2.69 -14.06 3.40
C GLY A 55 3.18 -13.09 2.34
N ARG A 56 2.23 -12.39 1.74
CA ARG A 56 2.50 -11.37 0.73
C ARG A 56 1.80 -10.07 1.09
N VAL A 57 2.52 -8.96 0.91
CA VAL A 57 1.91 -7.63 0.89
C VAL A 57 1.86 -7.17 -0.56
N ILE A 58 0.65 -6.87 -1.02
CA ILE A 58 0.39 -6.34 -2.36
C ILE A 58 0.23 -4.83 -2.23
N ALA A 59 1.21 -4.09 -2.73
CA ALA A 59 1.11 -2.64 -2.93
C ALA A 59 0.55 -2.40 -4.33
N ASN A 60 -0.69 -1.90 -4.43
CA ASN A 60 -1.22 -1.54 -5.75
C ASN A 60 -0.48 -0.32 -6.31
N ARG A 61 -0.65 -0.10 -7.62
CA ARG A 61 -0.14 1.08 -8.30
C ARG A 61 -0.51 2.35 -7.50
N PRO A 62 0.48 3.16 -7.09
CA PRO A 62 0.23 4.44 -6.42
C PRO A 62 -0.64 5.35 -7.29
N ARG A 63 -1.55 6.10 -6.67
CA ARG A 63 -2.47 7.02 -7.36
C ARG A 63 -2.21 8.46 -6.94
N ILE A 64 -2.43 9.41 -7.83
CA ILE A 64 -2.46 10.82 -7.44
C ILE A 64 -3.87 11.17 -6.96
N VAL A 65 -3.97 11.77 -5.78
CA VAL A 65 -5.23 12.24 -5.16
C VAL A 65 -5.10 13.71 -4.78
N THR A 66 -6.24 14.37 -4.57
CA THR A 66 -6.30 15.75 -4.07
C THR A 66 -7.24 15.83 -2.86
N PRO A 67 -7.14 16.87 -2.01
CA PRO A 67 -8.11 17.11 -0.94
C PRO A 67 -9.57 17.12 -1.43
N TYR A 68 -9.83 17.67 -2.62
CA TYR A 68 -11.15 17.65 -3.26
C TYR A 68 -11.63 16.22 -3.56
N TYR A 69 -10.76 15.35 -4.06
CA TYR A 69 -11.09 13.94 -4.31
C TYR A 69 -11.38 13.21 -2.99
N LEU A 70 -10.54 13.42 -1.97
CA LEU A 70 -10.64 12.74 -0.68
C LEU A 70 -11.92 13.11 0.10
N SER A 71 -12.39 14.36 -0.01
CA SER A 71 -13.62 14.81 0.65
C SER A 71 -14.90 14.10 0.16
N ARG A 72 -14.84 13.46 -1.01
CA ARG A 72 -15.94 12.70 -1.63
C ARG A 72 -15.83 11.18 -1.43
N LEU A 73 -14.92 10.73 -0.59
CA LEU A 73 -14.87 9.31 -0.25
C LEU A 73 -16.05 8.94 0.67
N ASP A 74 -16.61 7.77 0.40
CA ASP A 74 -17.65 7.15 1.23
C ASP A 74 -17.05 6.47 2.45
N GLY A 75 -17.88 6.25 3.48
CA GLY A 75 -17.48 5.53 4.69
C GLY A 75 -16.73 6.37 5.74
N PHE A 76 -16.63 7.68 5.54
CA PHE A 76 -15.99 8.61 6.48
C PHE A 76 -17.00 9.38 7.32
N SER A 77 -16.65 9.59 8.61
CA SER A 77 -17.45 10.37 9.55
C SER A 77 -17.54 11.85 9.14
N ALA A 78 -18.49 12.58 9.73
CA ALA A 78 -18.61 14.01 9.53
C ALA A 78 -17.33 14.77 9.94
N ASP A 79 -16.63 14.30 10.98
CA ASP A 79 -15.34 14.88 11.41
C ASP A 79 -14.24 14.72 10.36
N ALA A 80 -14.12 13.54 9.75
CA ALA A 80 -13.17 13.32 8.67
C ALA A 80 -13.47 14.22 7.45
N LYS A 81 -14.75 14.40 7.11
CA LYS A 81 -15.16 15.34 6.05
C LYS A 81 -14.79 16.79 6.39
N ARG A 82 -14.97 17.23 7.64
CA ARG A 82 -14.51 18.55 8.11
C ARG A 82 -13.00 18.72 8.01
N TYR A 83 -12.23 17.67 8.33
CA TYR A 83 -10.78 17.70 8.17
C TYR A 83 -10.36 17.90 6.71
N PHE A 84 -10.97 17.18 5.76
CA PHE A 84 -10.69 17.39 4.33
C PHE A 84 -11.08 18.79 3.86
N GLN A 85 -12.19 19.35 4.37
CA GLN A 85 -12.56 20.73 4.08
C GLN A 85 -11.50 21.73 4.55
N LYS A 86 -10.96 21.54 5.76
CA LYS A 86 -9.84 22.35 6.26
C LYS A 86 -8.57 22.20 5.41
N LEU A 87 -8.29 21.00 4.90
CA LEU A 87 -7.17 20.79 3.97
C LEU A 87 -7.37 21.55 2.65
N ILE A 88 -8.60 21.57 2.12
CA ILE A 88 -8.93 22.38 0.94
C ILE A 88 -8.66 23.87 1.19
N GLU A 89 -9.05 24.38 2.36
CA GLU A 89 -8.83 25.80 2.74
C GLU A 89 -7.36 26.16 2.93
N THR A 90 -6.55 25.23 3.45
CA THR A 90 -5.16 25.50 3.84
C THR A 90 -4.13 25.15 2.79
N GLN A 91 -4.35 24.08 2.03
CA GLN A 91 -3.42 23.55 1.03
C GLN A 91 -3.93 23.74 -0.40
N GLY A 92 -5.21 24.09 -0.57
CA GLY A 92 -5.87 24.17 -1.88
C GLY A 92 -6.59 22.87 -2.26
N ALA A 93 -7.68 23.01 -3.00
CA ALA A 93 -8.54 21.89 -3.42
C ALA A 93 -7.80 20.83 -4.25
N ASP A 94 -6.84 21.30 -5.06
CA ASP A 94 -6.22 20.52 -6.13
C ASP A 94 -4.77 20.12 -5.81
N ALA A 95 -4.31 20.33 -4.57
CA ALA A 95 -2.96 19.98 -4.15
C ALA A 95 -2.71 18.46 -4.35
N PRO A 96 -1.79 18.06 -5.24
CA PRO A 96 -1.59 16.65 -5.54
C PRO A 96 -0.81 15.96 -4.42
N GLY A 97 -1.29 14.78 -4.02
CA GLY A 97 -0.61 13.85 -3.12
C GLY A 97 -0.59 12.44 -3.69
N ILE A 98 0.37 11.62 -3.26
CA ILE A 98 0.45 10.22 -3.66
C ILE A 98 -0.27 9.36 -2.62
N TYR A 99 -1.20 8.54 -3.08
CA TYR A 99 -1.97 7.61 -2.28
C TYR A 99 -1.56 6.16 -2.59
N TYR A 100 -1.15 5.45 -1.54
CA TYR A 100 -0.78 4.03 -1.60
C TYR A 100 -1.89 3.19 -0.99
N THR A 101 -2.16 2.04 -1.61
CA THR A 101 -3.09 1.05 -1.06
C THR A 101 -2.37 -0.30 -0.94
N TYR A 102 -2.57 -0.94 0.21
CA TYR A 102 -1.96 -2.22 0.53
C TYR A 102 -3.04 -3.26 0.78
N ARG A 103 -2.73 -4.50 0.42
CA ARG A 103 -3.50 -5.68 0.83
C ARG A 103 -2.52 -6.71 1.41
N ASN A 104 -2.82 -7.19 2.61
CA ASN A 104 -2.08 -8.28 3.22
C ASN A 104 -2.74 -9.62 2.85
N GLU A 105 -1.95 -10.58 2.39
CA GLU A 105 -2.35 -11.95 2.07
C GLU A 105 -1.46 -12.93 2.86
N PRO A 106 -1.83 -13.25 4.12
CA PRO A 106 -1.12 -14.25 4.92
C PRO A 106 -1.16 -15.63 4.27
N GLN A 107 -0.09 -16.41 4.42
CA GLN A 107 0.05 -17.72 3.78
C GLN A 107 0.19 -18.86 4.80
N SER A 108 1.25 -18.87 5.61
CA SER A 108 1.50 -19.92 6.60
C SER A 108 2.08 -19.36 7.88
N THR A 109 2.01 -20.16 8.94
CA THR A 109 2.67 -19.91 10.21
C THR A 109 3.22 -21.23 10.71
N ASP A 110 4.54 -21.31 10.81
CA ASP A 110 5.26 -22.53 11.13
C ASP A 110 6.13 -22.29 12.37
N ILE A 111 6.21 -23.28 13.27
CA ILE A 111 7.09 -23.23 14.44
C ILE A 111 8.24 -24.20 14.18
N ILE A 112 9.46 -23.67 14.17
CA ILE A 112 10.67 -24.43 13.87
C ILE A 112 11.50 -24.55 15.15
N SER A 113 11.85 -25.78 15.53
CA SER A 113 12.76 -26.08 16.65
C SER A 113 14.23 -25.78 16.30
N ASN A 114 14.48 -24.56 15.84
CA ASN A 114 15.80 -24.00 15.59
C ASN A 114 15.84 -22.53 16.04
N GLY A 115 17.04 -22.06 16.36
CA GLY A 115 17.26 -20.66 16.67
C GLY A 115 17.02 -19.73 15.48
N LEU A 116 16.76 -18.46 15.77
CA LEU A 116 16.45 -17.45 14.76
C LEU A 116 17.56 -17.32 13.71
N GLU A 117 18.83 -17.42 14.11
CA GLU A 117 19.99 -17.33 13.22
C GLU A 117 20.06 -18.48 12.20
N ASP A 118 19.77 -19.71 12.64
CA ASP A 118 19.73 -20.89 11.77
C ASP A 118 18.59 -20.76 10.74
N VAL A 119 17.41 -20.34 11.22
CA VAL A 119 16.23 -20.12 10.37
C VAL A 119 16.48 -18.98 9.38
N LEU A 120 17.06 -17.87 9.82
CA LEU A 120 17.45 -16.73 8.99
C LEU A 120 18.42 -17.16 7.89
N SER A 121 19.42 -17.98 8.22
CA SER A 121 20.42 -18.46 7.26
C SER A 121 19.79 -19.34 6.18
N LYS A 122 18.90 -20.27 6.58
CA LYS A 122 18.13 -21.11 5.64
C LYS A 122 17.25 -20.26 4.73
N LEU A 123 16.48 -19.32 5.28
CA LEU A 123 15.60 -18.45 4.50
C LEU A 123 16.37 -17.57 3.51
N ASN A 124 17.53 -17.03 3.90
CA ASN A 124 18.38 -16.28 2.97
C ASN A 124 18.79 -17.15 1.77
N ALA A 125 19.30 -18.36 2.02
CA ALA A 125 19.68 -19.28 0.95
C ALA A 125 18.51 -19.63 0.02
N GLU A 126 17.30 -19.86 0.56
CA GLU A 126 16.10 -20.14 -0.23
C GLU A 126 15.65 -18.95 -1.08
N ILE A 127 15.69 -17.74 -0.53
CA ILE A 127 15.34 -16.52 -1.26
C ILE A 127 16.34 -16.28 -2.39
N ASP A 128 17.64 -16.45 -2.13
CA ASP A 128 18.68 -16.29 -3.13
C ASP A 128 18.57 -17.36 -4.23
N ALA A 129 18.25 -18.60 -3.89
CA ALA A 129 18.00 -19.67 -4.87
C ALA A 129 16.78 -19.39 -5.76
N ARG A 130 15.71 -18.78 -5.22
CA ARG A 130 14.53 -18.36 -5.99
C ARG A 130 14.74 -17.07 -6.78
N ASN A 131 15.81 -16.32 -6.48
CA ASN A 131 16.08 -15.00 -7.01
C ASN A 131 14.88 -14.04 -6.87
N ASP A 132 14.20 -14.05 -5.72
CA ASP A 132 13.08 -13.13 -5.45
C ASP A 132 13.62 -11.77 -4.99
N PRO A 133 13.57 -10.71 -5.82
CA PRO A 133 14.12 -9.41 -5.48
C PRO A 133 13.24 -8.62 -4.50
N LEU A 134 11.98 -9.03 -4.30
CA LEU A 134 11.00 -8.35 -3.47
C LEU A 134 10.73 -9.12 -2.16
N ALA A 135 11.52 -10.14 -1.85
CA ALA A 135 11.45 -10.84 -0.59
C ALA A 135 12.11 -10.03 0.55
N ALA A 136 11.42 -9.94 1.69
CA ALA A 136 11.91 -9.32 2.91
C ALA A 136 11.88 -10.32 4.08
N ILE A 137 12.90 -10.26 4.94
CA ILE A 137 12.90 -10.95 6.23
C ILE A 137 12.82 -9.91 7.34
N ILE A 138 11.83 -10.05 8.20
CA ILE A 138 11.50 -9.10 9.27
C ILE A 138 11.59 -9.86 10.59
N GLN A 139 12.29 -9.31 11.57
CA GLN A 139 12.24 -9.77 12.95
C GLN A 139 11.32 -8.86 13.75
N GLY A 140 10.45 -9.45 14.56
CA GLY A 140 9.48 -8.70 15.37
C GLY A 140 9.10 -9.42 16.66
N GLU A 141 8.07 -8.89 17.32
CA GLU A 141 7.48 -9.49 18.52
C GLU A 141 6.28 -10.36 18.15
N ASP A 142 6.15 -11.53 18.79
CA ASP A 142 5.13 -12.52 18.43
C ASP A 142 3.69 -12.02 18.61
N THR A 143 3.43 -11.30 19.70
CA THR A 143 2.08 -10.78 20.00
C THR A 143 1.68 -9.58 19.14
N LEU A 144 2.65 -8.88 18.54
CA LEU A 144 2.48 -7.65 17.76
C LEU A 144 3.21 -7.75 16.41
N TRP A 145 3.12 -8.93 15.79
CA TRP A 145 3.78 -9.20 14.51
C TRP A 145 3.19 -8.34 13.39
N ASP A 146 1.90 -8.05 13.44
CA ASP A 146 1.19 -7.20 12.47
C ASP A 146 1.65 -5.74 12.56
N VAL A 147 1.93 -5.23 13.76
CA VAL A 147 2.58 -3.93 13.97
C VAL A 147 3.97 -3.91 13.33
N SER A 148 4.72 -5.00 13.45
CA SER A 148 6.05 -5.14 12.84
C SER A 148 5.95 -5.11 11.30
N LEU A 149 4.94 -5.77 10.72
CA LEU A 149 4.66 -5.72 9.29
C LEU A 149 4.25 -4.31 8.84
N MET A 150 3.39 -3.62 9.60
CA MET A 150 2.98 -2.25 9.30
C MET A 150 4.15 -1.26 9.33
N LYS A 151 5.06 -1.39 10.31
CA LYS A 151 6.32 -0.63 10.38
C LYS A 151 7.13 -0.84 9.10
N PHE A 152 7.31 -2.10 8.69
CA PHE A 152 8.05 -2.41 7.47
C PHE A 152 7.41 -1.79 6.21
N ILE A 153 6.08 -1.88 6.08
CA ILE A 153 5.35 -1.26 4.96
C ILE A 153 5.57 0.26 4.95
N PHE A 154 5.50 0.91 6.11
CA PHE A 154 5.74 2.34 6.25
C PHE A 154 7.16 2.74 5.82
N ASP A 155 8.17 2.01 6.27
CA ASP A 155 9.58 2.27 5.92
C ASP A 155 9.81 2.11 4.42
N LEU A 156 9.28 1.03 3.82
CA LEU A 156 9.39 0.79 2.38
C LEU A 156 8.67 1.86 1.56
N THR A 157 7.50 2.31 2.01
CA THR A 157 6.75 3.42 1.38
C THR A 157 7.57 4.70 1.41
N SER A 158 8.14 5.02 2.58
CA SER A 158 8.93 6.23 2.80
C SER A 158 10.18 6.24 1.92
N ALA A 159 10.88 5.11 1.81
CA ALA A 159 12.02 4.95 0.92
C ALA A 159 11.66 5.07 -0.58
N SER A 160 10.44 4.68 -0.96
CA SER A 160 9.98 4.70 -2.35
C SER A 160 9.40 6.05 -2.79
N LEU A 161 8.97 6.88 -1.83
CA LEU A 161 8.20 8.09 -2.10
C LEU A 161 8.94 9.09 -3.00
N GLY A 162 10.23 9.34 -2.75
CA GLY A 162 11.02 10.29 -3.53
C GLY A 162 11.18 9.87 -5.00
N GLY A 163 11.45 8.58 -5.25
CA GLY A 163 11.54 8.03 -6.60
C GLY A 163 10.20 8.08 -7.33
N ASN A 164 9.12 7.65 -6.67
CA ASN A 164 7.78 7.65 -7.25
C ASN A 164 7.33 9.07 -7.61
N LEU A 165 7.62 10.06 -6.75
CA LEU A 165 7.31 11.46 -7.03
C LEU A 165 8.09 11.99 -8.25
N ALA A 166 9.40 11.67 -8.34
CA ALA A 166 10.22 12.06 -9.48
C ALA A 166 9.72 11.44 -10.79
N ASP A 167 9.31 10.17 -10.76
CA ASP A 167 8.72 9.47 -11.90
C ASP A 167 7.42 10.13 -12.35
N PHE A 168 6.49 10.43 -11.44
CA PHE A 168 5.25 11.15 -11.76
C PHE A 168 5.53 12.53 -12.33
N HIS A 169 6.49 13.26 -11.75
CA HIS A 169 6.91 14.57 -12.23
C HIS A 169 7.48 14.52 -13.64
N SER A 170 8.40 13.59 -13.92
CA SER A 170 9.05 13.44 -15.23
C SER A 170 8.06 13.18 -16.38
N ARG A 171 6.92 12.55 -16.06
CA ARG A 171 5.84 12.28 -17.02
C ARG A 171 4.75 13.36 -17.04
N GLY A 172 4.90 14.44 -16.28
CA GLY A 172 3.92 15.52 -16.17
C GLY A 172 2.60 15.11 -15.50
N LEU A 173 2.59 13.98 -14.78
CA LEU A 173 1.38 13.37 -14.21
C LEU A 173 0.84 14.13 -13.00
N LEU A 174 1.71 14.86 -12.31
CA LEU A 174 1.36 15.77 -11.21
C LEU A 174 0.68 17.06 -11.69
N GLY A 175 0.71 17.35 -12.99
CA GLY A 175 0.09 18.55 -13.54
C GLY A 175 -1.43 18.55 -13.32
N ILE A 176 -1.98 19.70 -12.96
CA ILE A 176 -3.43 19.89 -12.76
C ILE A 176 -4.04 20.52 -14.01
N LYS A 177 -5.15 19.96 -14.50
CA LYS A 177 -5.96 20.52 -15.59
C LYS A 177 -7.41 20.59 -15.14
N GLU A 178 -7.94 21.81 -15.01
CA GLU A 178 -9.31 22.09 -14.55
C GLU A 178 -9.61 21.36 -13.22
N GLY A 179 -8.70 21.47 -12.25
CA GLY A 179 -8.85 20.87 -10.92
C GLY A 179 -8.55 19.36 -10.82
N VAL A 180 -8.20 18.69 -11.92
CA VAL A 180 -7.95 17.24 -11.93
C VAL A 180 -6.51 16.93 -12.37
N PRO A 181 -5.77 16.08 -11.63
CA PRO A 181 -4.44 15.63 -12.05
C PRO A 181 -4.45 14.90 -13.40
N VAL A 182 -3.38 15.06 -14.16
CA VAL A 182 -3.21 14.37 -15.46
C VAL A 182 -3.26 12.85 -15.28
N ASP A 183 -2.67 12.29 -14.22
CA ASP A 183 -2.77 10.84 -13.90
C ASP A 183 -4.22 10.38 -13.76
N ALA A 184 -5.05 11.15 -13.04
CA ALA A 184 -6.45 10.82 -12.82
C ALA A 184 -7.25 10.82 -14.14
N ARG A 185 -6.98 11.79 -15.03
CA ARG A 185 -7.60 11.80 -16.36
C ARG A 185 -7.19 10.60 -17.20
N LEU A 186 -5.91 10.24 -17.21
CA LEU A 186 -5.44 9.04 -17.91
C LEU A 186 -6.08 7.76 -17.35
N ASN A 187 -6.25 7.68 -16.03
CA ASN A 187 -6.95 6.57 -15.38
C ASN A 187 -8.43 6.51 -15.82
N ILE A 188 -9.13 7.65 -15.88
CA ILE A 188 -10.52 7.70 -16.38
C ILE A 188 -10.60 7.22 -17.83
N GLU A 189 -9.68 7.64 -18.70
CA GLU A 189 -9.63 7.16 -20.09
C GLU A 189 -9.42 5.65 -20.19
N ASP A 190 -8.56 5.09 -19.35
CA ASP A 190 -8.35 3.65 -19.25
C ASP A 190 -9.60 2.92 -18.74
N MET A 191 -10.27 3.47 -17.72
CA MET A 191 -11.53 2.92 -17.20
C MET A 191 -12.64 2.93 -18.27
N PHE A 192 -12.73 3.96 -19.11
CA PHE A 192 -13.65 3.95 -20.26
C PHE A 192 -13.34 2.82 -21.24
N ARG A 193 -12.06 2.54 -21.51
CA ARG A 193 -11.65 1.44 -22.38
C ARG A 193 -12.05 0.10 -21.77
N ARG A 194 -11.71 -0.11 -20.50
CA ARG A 194 -12.04 -1.32 -19.73
C ARG A 194 -13.54 -1.56 -19.60
N LEU A 195 -14.33 -0.50 -19.47
CA LEU A 195 -15.78 -0.58 -19.45
C LEU A 195 -16.32 -1.11 -20.78
N LYS A 196 -15.80 -0.62 -21.92
CA LYS A 196 -16.19 -1.13 -23.25
C LYS A 196 -15.80 -2.60 -23.46
N GLU A 197 -14.69 -3.01 -22.87
CA GLU A 197 -14.22 -4.41 -22.88
C GLU A 197 -15.00 -5.30 -21.90
N GLY A 198 -15.83 -4.72 -21.02
CA GLY A 198 -16.58 -5.45 -19.99
C GLY A 198 -15.73 -5.90 -18.78
N SER A 199 -14.53 -5.34 -18.61
CA SER A 199 -13.59 -5.72 -17.54
C SER A 199 -13.75 -4.93 -16.24
N ILE A 200 -14.63 -3.91 -16.24
CA ILE A 200 -15.10 -3.21 -15.03
C ILE A 200 -16.60 -3.02 -15.07
N LYS A 201 -17.22 -2.86 -13.90
CA LYS A 201 -18.65 -2.55 -13.82
C LYS A 201 -18.89 -1.05 -14.05
N PRO A 202 -20.06 -0.66 -14.62
CA PRO A 202 -20.43 0.75 -14.85
C PRO A 202 -20.30 1.64 -13.61
N HIS A 203 -20.74 1.13 -12.46
CA HIS A 203 -20.73 1.88 -11.21
C HIS A 203 -19.31 2.26 -10.74
N GLU A 204 -18.29 1.48 -11.11
CA GLU A 204 -16.90 1.77 -10.73
C GLU A 204 -16.41 3.05 -11.43
N LEU A 205 -16.69 3.20 -12.73
CA LEU A 205 -16.36 4.41 -13.48
C LEU A 205 -17.23 5.60 -13.04
N GLN A 206 -18.51 5.36 -12.79
CA GLN A 206 -19.39 6.42 -12.28
C GLN A 206 -18.87 7.00 -10.95
N GLN A 207 -18.56 6.15 -9.97
CA GLN A 207 -18.02 6.60 -8.68
C GLN A 207 -16.71 7.36 -8.84
N GLU A 208 -15.81 6.89 -9.72
CA GLU A 208 -14.55 7.60 -9.97
C GLU A 208 -14.80 8.99 -10.58
N LEU A 209 -15.71 9.11 -11.54
CA LEU A 209 -16.11 10.41 -12.12
C LEU A 209 -16.76 11.33 -11.09
N GLU A 210 -17.62 10.81 -10.23
CA GLU A 210 -18.27 11.57 -9.15
C GLU A 210 -17.25 12.11 -8.13
N ARG A 211 -16.25 11.30 -7.74
CA ARG A 211 -15.17 11.73 -6.83
C ARG A 211 -14.32 12.86 -7.40
N TRP A 212 -14.10 12.87 -8.70
CA TRP A 212 -13.43 13.98 -9.39
C TRP A 212 -14.37 15.13 -9.78
N GLY A 213 -15.67 15.04 -9.49
CA GLY A 213 -16.65 16.06 -9.90
C GLY A 213 -16.83 16.18 -11.42
N LEU A 214 -16.48 15.13 -12.15
CA LEU A 214 -16.47 15.09 -13.62
C LEU A 214 -17.70 14.43 -14.24
N PHE A 215 -18.60 13.86 -13.43
CA PHE A 215 -19.71 13.06 -13.95
C PHE A 215 -20.57 13.81 -14.97
N GLU A 216 -21.02 15.03 -14.65
CA GLU A 216 -21.82 15.87 -15.57
C GLU A 216 -21.12 16.09 -16.92
N ALA A 217 -19.83 16.44 -16.90
CA ALA A 217 -19.06 16.69 -18.11
C ALA A 217 -18.84 15.42 -18.96
N TYR A 218 -18.88 14.24 -18.32
CA TYR A 218 -18.65 12.94 -18.98
C TYR A 218 -19.94 12.13 -19.15
N GLN A 219 -21.10 12.66 -18.76
CA GLN A 219 -22.37 11.92 -18.69
C GLN A 219 -22.78 11.35 -20.05
N ASP A 220 -22.76 12.18 -21.10
CA ASP A 220 -23.13 11.74 -22.46
C ASP A 220 -22.22 10.63 -22.95
N ARG A 221 -20.91 10.75 -22.70
CA ARG A 221 -19.93 9.73 -23.06
C ARG A 221 -20.14 8.45 -22.26
N PHE A 222 -20.41 8.56 -20.96
CA PHE A 222 -20.73 7.43 -20.08
C PHE A 222 -21.98 6.69 -20.57
N LEU A 223 -23.07 7.40 -20.83
CA LEU A 223 -24.31 6.81 -21.34
C LEU A 223 -24.15 6.20 -22.74
N SER A 224 -23.34 6.82 -23.60
CA SER A 224 -23.05 6.28 -24.94
C SER A 224 -22.35 4.92 -24.90
N ALA A 225 -21.61 4.61 -23.82
CA ALA A 225 -20.96 3.31 -23.67
C ALA A 225 -21.95 2.14 -23.50
N PHE A 226 -23.21 2.43 -23.19
CA PHE A 226 -24.30 1.45 -23.02
C PHE A 226 -25.27 1.39 -24.19
N ARG A 227 -25.23 2.37 -25.09
CA ARG A 227 -26.06 2.39 -26.30
C ARG A 227 -25.41 1.47 -27.34
N ARG A 228 -25.81 0.20 -27.33
CA ARG A 228 -25.67 -0.72 -28.47
C ARG A 228 -26.87 -0.58 -29.39
#